data_AF-A0A6B3CD80-F1
#
_entry.id   AF-A0A6B3CD80-F1
#
_cell.length_a   1.000
_cell.length_b   1.000
_cell.length_c   1.000
_cell.angle_alpha   90.00
_cell.angle_beta   90.00
_cell.angle_gamma   90.00
#
_symmetry.space_group_name_H-M   'P 1'
#
loop_
_entity.id
_entity.type
_entity.pdbx_description
1 polymer ?
#
loop_
_entity_poly.entity_id
_entity_poly.type
_entity_poly.pdbx_seq_one_letter_code
_entity_poly.pdbx_strand_id
1 'polypeptide(L)'
;TANTVSSVTFDQRAFDTLGEMSILFAAVLGSVVLLRQTRDEHRARPEPAAVSRPVRRYALLVLPVALLTGLYVIAHGQVSPGGGFQGGVVAATALHLLYLGADYRALERL
;
A
#
# COMPACT_ATOMS: atom_id res chain seq x y z
N THR A 1 13.80 -2.77 21.98
CA THR A 1 12.32 -2.60 21.95
C THR A 1 11.65 -3.72 22.75
N ALA A 2 10.39 -3.56 23.19
CA ALA A 2 9.67 -4.64 23.89
C ALA A 2 9.25 -5.77 22.92
N ASN A 3 9.04 -5.42 21.65
CA ASN A 3 8.85 -6.38 20.57
C ASN A 3 10.19 -7.03 20.17
N THR A 4 10.38 -8.29 20.57
CA THR A 4 11.61 -9.07 20.29
C THR A 4 11.89 -9.23 18.80
N VAL A 5 10.86 -9.42 17.97
CA VAL A 5 11.02 -9.55 16.51
C VAL A 5 11.53 -8.24 15.92
N SER A 6 10.92 -7.11 16.30
CA SER A 6 11.36 -5.78 15.86
C SER A 6 12.80 -5.50 16.30
N SER A 7 13.21 -5.93 17.50
CA SER A 7 14.58 -5.72 17.96
C SER A 7 15.59 -6.49 17.11
N VAL A 8 15.27 -7.74 16.74
CA VAL A 8 16.15 -8.53 15.87
C VAL A 8 16.23 -7.90 14.48
N THR A 9 15.11 -7.53 13.87
CA THR A 9 15.10 -7.03 12.48
C THR A 9 15.64 -5.61 12.34
N PHE A 10 15.37 -4.71 13.29
CA PHE A 10 15.84 -3.31 13.24
C PHE A 10 17.15 -3.04 13.96
N ASP A 11 17.43 -3.70 15.09
CA ASP A 11 18.64 -3.40 15.88
C ASP A 11 19.81 -4.31 15.46
N GLN A 12 19.56 -5.60 15.22
CA GLN A 12 20.63 -6.58 14.96
C GLN A 12 20.82 -6.89 13.46
N ARG A 13 19.72 -6.97 12.71
CA ARG A 13 19.68 -7.35 11.28
C ARG A 13 19.19 -6.19 10.41
N ALA A 14 19.51 -4.95 10.82
CA ALA A 14 19.06 -3.74 10.14
C ALA A 14 19.36 -3.74 8.62
N PHE A 15 20.54 -4.24 8.24
CA PHE A 15 20.96 -4.30 6.83
C PHE A 15 20.16 -5.32 6.00
N ASP A 16 19.68 -6.41 6.61
CA ASP A 16 18.80 -7.37 5.94
C ASP A 16 17.47 -6.69 5.59
N THR A 17 16.86 -6.03 6.59
CA THR A 17 15.62 -5.26 6.43
C THR A 17 15.77 -4.09 5.44
N LEU A 18 16.91 -3.40 5.43
CA LEU A 18 17.23 -2.37 4.44
C LEU A 18 17.31 -2.95 3.02
N GLY A 19 17.93 -4.13 2.88
CA GLY A 19 18.00 -4.87 1.62
C GLY A 19 16.60 -5.23 1.11
N GLU A 20 15.74 -5.78 1.97
CA GLU A 20 14.35 -6.10 1.64
C GLU A 20 13.57 -4.86 1.14
N MET A 21 13.68 -3.73 1.85
CA MET A 21 13.04 -2.48 1.44
C MET A 21 13.60 -1.95 0.11
N SER A 22 14.90 -2.12 -0.13
CA SER A 22 15.55 -1.73 -1.39
C SER A 22 15.03 -2.56 -2.56
N ILE A 23 14.86 -3.88 -2.37
CA ILE A 23 14.27 -4.79 -3.37
C ILE A 23 12.83 -4.38 -3.67
N LEU A 24 12.02 -4.12 -2.64
CA LEU A 24 10.63 -3.67 -2.83
C LEU A 24 10.57 -2.34 -3.60
N PHE A 25 11.39 -1.36 -3.21
CA PHE A 25 11.48 -0.08 -3.88
C PHE A 25 11.90 -0.24 -5.36
N ALA A 26 12.93 -1.04 -5.62
CA ALA A 26 13.39 -1.35 -6.97
C ALA A 26 12.31 -2.05 -7.81
N ALA A 27 11.53 -2.96 -7.23
CA ALA A 27 10.43 -3.64 -7.91
C ALA A 27 9.30 -2.67 -8.29
N VAL A 28 8.93 -1.75 -7.39
CA VAL A 28 7.93 -0.71 -7.66
C VAL A 28 8.45 0.26 -8.73
N LEU A 29 9.68 0.76 -8.59
CA LEU A 29 10.30 1.67 -9.55
C LEU A 29 10.42 1.02 -10.93
N GLY A 30 10.93 -0.21 -11.00
CA GLY A 30 11.03 -0.99 -12.22
C GLY A 30 9.67 -1.19 -12.88
N SER A 31 8.64 -1.55 -12.11
CA SER A 31 7.26 -1.67 -12.61
C SER A 31 6.76 -0.35 -13.20
N VAL A 32 6.98 0.78 -12.53
CA VAL A 32 6.60 2.11 -13.04
C VAL A 32 7.35 2.46 -14.32
N VAL A 33 8.65 2.18 -14.40
CA VAL A 33 9.47 2.45 -15.60
C VAL A 33 9.00 1.62 -16.78
N LEU A 34 8.83 0.31 -16.60
CA LEU A 34 8.36 -0.61 -17.65
C LEU A 34 6.95 -0.26 -18.13
N LEU A 35 6.03 0.06 -17.20
CA LEU A 35 4.66 0.49 -17.53
C LEU A 35 4.58 1.88 -18.18
N ARG A 36 5.62 2.71 -18.04
CA ARG A 36 5.75 3.99 -18.75
C ARG A 36 6.31 3.83 -20.15
N GLN A 37 7.23 2.90 -20.37
CA GLN A 37 7.81 2.63 -21.70
C GLN A 37 6.81 1.97 -22.66
N THR A 38 5.88 1.18 -22.14
CA THR A 38 4.79 0.53 -22.90
C THR A 38 3.59 1.46 -23.15
N ARG A 39 3.71 2.77 -22.90
CA ARG A 39 2.60 3.73 -23.09
C ARG A 39 2.19 3.95 -24.55
N ASP A 40 3.06 3.66 -25.51
CA ASP A 40 2.79 3.78 -26.95
C ASP A 40 2.04 2.56 -27.52
N GLU A 41 1.86 1.49 -26.74
CA GLU A 41 0.91 0.43 -27.08
C GLU A 41 -0.50 1.02 -26.97
N HIS A 42 -1.29 0.91 -28.04
CA HIS A 42 -2.64 1.47 -28.22
C HIS A 42 -3.53 1.26 -26.98
N ARG A 43 -3.43 2.15 -25.99
CA ARG A 43 -4.30 2.15 -24.81
C ARG A 43 -5.65 2.70 -25.23
N ALA A 44 -6.62 1.81 -25.38
CA ALA A 44 -8.01 2.20 -25.26
C ALA A 44 -8.16 2.99 -23.95
N ARG A 45 -8.82 4.15 -23.99
CA ARG A 45 -9.12 4.89 -22.76
C ARG A 45 -9.90 3.93 -21.85
N PRO A 46 -9.49 3.77 -20.57
CA PRO A 46 -10.26 2.95 -19.65
C PRO A 46 -11.66 3.54 -19.53
N GLU A 47 -12.66 2.79 -20.00
CA GLU A 47 -14.07 3.15 -19.83
C GLU A 47 -14.41 3.08 -18.33
N PRO A 48 -15.20 4.02 -17.79
CA PRO A 48 -15.62 3.99 -16.40
C PRO A 48 -16.32 2.67 -16.08
N ALA A 49 -15.67 1.81 -15.31
CA ALA A 49 -16.27 0.57 -14.86
C ALA A 49 -17.34 0.91 -13.81
N ALA A 50 -18.59 0.54 -14.07
CA ALA A 50 -19.67 0.73 -13.12
C ALA A 50 -19.45 -0.15 -11.87
N VAL A 51 -18.92 0.43 -10.81
CA VAL A 51 -18.76 -0.26 -9.52
C VAL A 51 -20.13 -0.39 -8.84
N SER A 52 -20.47 -1.59 -8.39
CA SER A 52 -21.74 -1.82 -7.70
C SER A 52 -21.83 -0.95 -6.43
N ARG A 53 -23.03 -0.40 -6.17
CA ARG A 53 -23.26 0.47 -5.00
C ARG A 53 -22.85 -0.16 -3.66
N PRO A 54 -23.05 -1.47 -3.42
CA PRO A 54 -22.56 -2.13 -2.20
C PRO A 54 -21.04 -2.12 -2.09
N VAL A 55 -20.32 -2.43 -3.17
CA VAL A 55 -18.84 -2.45 -3.19
C VAL A 55 -18.27 -1.06 -2.92
N ARG A 56 -18.83 -0.03 -3.57
CA ARG A 56 -18.42 1.37 -3.33
C ARG A 56 -18.64 1.80 -1.87
N ARG A 57 -19.78 1.44 -1.28
CA ARG A 57 -20.06 1.75 0.14
C ARG A 57 -19.09 1.03 1.07
N TYR A 58 -18.83 -0.25 0.82
CA TYR A 58 -17.86 -1.03 1.58
C TYR A 58 -16.47 -0.39 1.52
N ALA A 59 -15.98 -0.08 0.32
CA ALA A 59 -14.67 0.54 0.14
C ALA A 59 -14.55 1.88 0.89
N LEU A 60 -15.55 2.75 0.79
CA LEU A 60 -15.53 4.06 1.46
C LEU A 60 -15.64 3.97 2.99
N LEU A 61 -16.32 2.94 3.53
CA LEU A 61 -16.41 2.70 4.97
C LEU A 61 -15.12 2.09 5.53
N VAL A 62 -14.52 1.14 4.81
CA VAL A 62 -13.33 0.41 5.26
C VAL A 62 -12.07 1.24 5.09
N LEU A 63 -11.99 2.10 4.07
CA LEU A 63 -10.81 2.92 3.80
C LEU A 63 -10.28 3.69 5.02
N PRO A 64 -11.06 4.52 5.74
CA PRO A 64 -10.54 5.26 6.88
C PRO A 64 -10.12 4.34 8.03
N VAL A 65 -10.83 3.23 8.23
CA VAL A 65 -10.51 2.23 9.26
C VAL A 65 -9.18 1.54 8.93
N ALA A 66 -9.00 1.10 7.69
CA ALA A 66 -7.77 0.49 7.22
C ALA A 66 -6.58 1.47 7.29
N LEU A 67 -6.76 2.72 6.87
CA LEU A 67 -5.71 3.73 6.93
C LEU A 67 -5.26 4.01 8.37
N LEU A 68 -6.21 4.23 9.29
CA LEU A 68 -5.92 4.44 10.70
C LEU A 68 -5.28 3.21 11.34
N THR A 69 -5.73 2.01 10.98
CA THR A 69 -5.14 0.76 11.46
C THR A 69 -3.69 0.60 10.97
N GLY A 70 -3.43 0.88 9.69
CA GLY A 70 -2.09 0.87 9.13
C GLY A 70 -1.15 1.84 9.85
N LEU A 71 -1.60 3.09 10.06
CA LEU A 71 -0.83 4.10 10.79
C LEU A 71 -0.60 3.68 12.25
N TYR A 72 -1.61 3.11 12.92
CA TYR A 72 -1.49 2.59 14.28
C TYR A 72 -0.43 1.50 14.38
N VAL A 73 -0.43 0.53 13.45
CA VAL A 73 0.54 -0.58 13.42
C VAL A 73 1.96 -0.08 13.18
N ILE A 74 2.14 0.95 12.33
CA ILE A 74 3.46 1.60 12.13
C ILE A 74 3.89 2.27 13.43
N ALA A 75 3.01 3.09 14.03
CA ALA A 75 3.33 3.89 15.20
C ALA A 75 3.62 3.07 16.46
N HIS A 76 3.10 1.84 16.56
CA HIS A 76 3.26 0.95 17.73
C HIS A 76 4.17 -0.25 17.49
N GLY A 77 4.85 -0.34 16.34
CA GLY A 77 5.67 -1.50 15.97
C GLY A 77 6.76 -1.89 16.99
N GLN A 78 7.26 -0.95 17.78
CA GLN A 78 8.23 -1.19 18.84
C GLN A 78 7.67 -1.91 20.09
N VAL A 79 6.35 -1.89 20.31
CA VAL A 79 5.69 -2.44 21.51
C VAL A 79 4.64 -3.50 21.21
N SER A 80 4.01 -3.48 20.03
CA SER A 80 3.02 -4.47 19.60
C SER A 80 3.55 -5.32 18.43
N PRO A 81 2.99 -6.52 18.19
CA PRO A 81 3.17 -7.21 16.91
C PRO A 81 2.81 -6.27 15.76
N GLY A 82 3.66 -6.18 14.76
CA GLY A 82 3.56 -5.10 13.79
C GLY A 82 4.90 -4.67 13.20
N GLY A 83 4.87 -3.49 12.60
CA GLY A 83 6.03 -2.82 12.06
C GLY A 83 5.69 -1.97 10.84
N GLY A 84 6.73 -1.33 10.28
CA GLY A 84 6.60 -0.46 9.13
C GLY A 84 6.02 -1.16 7.89
N PHE A 85 6.50 -2.37 7.58
CA PHE A 85 6.06 -3.11 6.39
C PHE A 85 4.58 -3.49 6.46
N GLN A 86 4.17 -4.18 7.53
CA GLN A 86 2.79 -4.65 7.68
C GLN A 86 1.79 -3.49 7.73
N GLY A 87 2.09 -2.45 8.52
CA GLY A 87 1.23 -1.26 8.56
C GLY A 87 1.22 -0.49 7.23
N GLY A 88 2.34 -0.49 6.50
CA GLY A 88 2.44 0.05 5.14
C GLY A 88 1.56 -0.70 4.15
N VAL A 89 1.52 -2.04 4.18
CA VAL A 89 0.64 -2.86 3.33
C VAL A 89 -0.83 -2.59 3.63
N VAL A 90 -1.21 -2.45 4.91
CA VAL A 90 -2.58 -2.10 5.31
C VAL A 90 -2.96 -0.70 4.81
N ALA A 91 -2.07 0.29 4.95
CA ALA A 91 -2.30 1.65 4.45
C ALA A 91 -2.38 1.69 2.90
N ALA A 92 -1.52 0.96 2.20
CA ALA A 92 -1.57 0.81 0.74
C ALA A 92 -2.88 0.14 0.28
N THR A 93 -3.37 -0.84 1.05
CA THR A 93 -4.67 -1.48 0.79
C THR A 93 -5.82 -0.49 0.91
N ALA A 94 -5.77 0.45 1.86
CA ALA A 94 -6.76 1.51 1.98
C ALA A 94 -6.83 2.37 0.70
N LEU A 95 -5.68 2.73 0.12
CA LEU A 95 -5.61 3.44 -1.17
C LEU A 95 -6.10 2.56 -2.32
N HIS A 96 -5.77 1.28 -2.30
CA HIS A 96 -6.22 0.32 -3.32
C HIS A 96 -7.75 0.12 -3.31
N LEU A 97 -8.39 0.19 -2.14
CA LEU A 97 -9.85 0.19 -2.03
C LEU A 97 -10.48 1.42 -2.71
N LEU A 98 -9.81 2.56 -2.71
CA LEU A 98 -10.26 3.76 -3.44
C LEU A 98 -10.20 3.52 -4.95
N TYR A 99 -9.11 2.91 -5.43
CA TYR A 99 -8.97 2.49 -6.83
C TYR A 99 -10.09 1.53 -7.27
N LEU A 100 -10.40 0.50 -6.46
CA LEU A 100 -11.41 -0.50 -6.79
C LEU A 100 -12.85 0.00 -6.60
N GLY A 101 -13.09 0.85 -5.59
CA GLY A 101 -14.42 1.17 -5.09
C GLY A 101 -14.97 2.52 -5.53
N ALA A 102 -14.11 3.51 -5.82
CA ALA A 102 -14.51 4.91 -5.98
C ALA A 102 -14.34 5.47 -7.40
N ASP A 103 -14.01 4.62 -8.38
CA ASP A 103 -13.64 4.98 -9.76
C ASP A 103 -12.22 5.57 -9.86
N TYR A 104 -11.48 5.23 -10.91
CA TYR A 104 -10.09 5.64 -11.16
C TYR A 104 -9.91 7.16 -11.09
N ARG A 105 -10.95 7.91 -11.49
CA ARG A 105 -10.97 9.38 -11.43
C ARG A 105 -10.97 9.98 -10.03
N ALA A 106 -11.38 9.23 -9.01
CA ALA A 106 -11.26 9.69 -7.62
C ALA A 106 -9.80 9.60 -7.14
N LEU A 107 -9.04 8.61 -7.62
CA LEU A 107 -7.61 8.49 -7.34
C LEU A 107 -6.78 9.50 -8.13
N GLU A 108 -7.14 9.80 -9.38
CA GLU A 108 -6.43 10.78 -10.22
C GLU A 108 -6.51 12.23 -9.68
N ARG A 109 -7.42 12.50 -8.73
CA ARG A 109 -7.59 13.83 -8.10
C ARG A 109 -6.81 14.01 -6.79
N LEU A 110 -6.24 12.92 -6.25
CA LEU A 110 -5.33 12.94 -5.08
C LEU A 110 -3.90 13.18 -5.56
#